data_AF-A0A842TV40-F1
#
_entry.id   AF-A0A842TV40-F1
#
_cell.length_a   1.000
_cell.length_b   1.000
_cell.length_c   1.000
_cell.angle_alpha   90.00
_cell.angle_beta   90.00
_cell.angle_gamma   90.00
#
_symmetry.space_group_name_H-M   'P 1'
#
loop_
_entity.id
_entity.type
_entity.pdbx_description
1 polymer ?
#
loop_
_entity_poly.entity_id
_entity_poly.type
_entity_poly.pdbx_seq_one_letter_code
_entity_poly.pdbx_strand_id
1 'polypeptide(L)'
;MVKIIYDEFAEAFDGTVVQILATAKNQKLLERAAYSFSALPSTVFGDAEGGIVRWVSPEKTVDNRPGVVLQLWVTDTGKKAQDNLYDKLGRRMRQGILVVPTTAVFNSLESKNTFEMMNNVGHCGDGYEEIKEEYDRELISVPIMMGHDFLVERYLNFTDGIMGGNLWFFCESVDSGLKAGEIAVETILKIDGAITSFNICSAGSKVETNYPEIGPTTNHWYCPTLKNQIDDSKVPEGIKSIPEIVINGISLEIVKKAMKKATEAVLDVDGLKIISAGNFGGKLGSHKIYLKDALK
;
A
#
# COMPACT_ATOMS: atom_id res chain seq x y z
N MET A 1 -24.32 16.64 9.75
CA MET A 1 -23.09 17.20 9.15
C MET A 1 -21.89 16.53 9.79
N VAL A 2 -20.98 16.01 8.98
CA VAL A 2 -19.72 15.41 9.44
C VAL A 2 -18.78 16.49 9.98
N LYS A 3 -18.21 16.28 11.16
CA LYS A 3 -17.22 17.18 11.76
C LYS A 3 -15.81 16.74 11.33
N ILE A 4 -15.01 17.64 10.77
CA ILE A 4 -13.59 17.39 10.48
C ILE A 4 -12.75 18.03 11.58
N ILE A 5 -11.82 17.28 12.18
CA ILE A 5 -10.89 17.80 13.19
C ILE A 5 -9.65 18.38 12.48
N TYR A 6 -9.80 19.57 11.90
CA TYR A 6 -8.77 20.17 11.04
C TYR A 6 -7.40 20.40 11.69
N ASP A 7 -7.35 20.56 13.01
CA ASP A 7 -6.11 20.76 13.75
C ASP A 7 -5.31 19.48 13.99
N GLU A 8 -5.90 18.31 13.73
CA GLU A 8 -5.18 17.03 13.78
C GLU A 8 -4.33 16.79 12.53
N PHE A 9 -3.38 15.87 12.66
CA PHE A 9 -2.48 15.48 11.58
C PHE A 9 -2.26 13.97 11.52
N ALA A 10 -2.01 13.47 10.32
CA ALA A 10 -1.46 12.14 10.11
C ALA A 10 0.07 12.19 10.25
N GLU A 11 0.64 11.32 11.08
CA GLU A 11 2.09 11.21 11.23
C GLU A 11 2.62 10.13 10.28
N ALA A 12 3.44 10.55 9.32
CA ALA A 12 3.92 9.75 8.21
C ALA A 12 5.46 9.66 8.21
N PHE A 13 5.98 8.69 7.47
CA PHE A 13 7.37 8.27 7.46
C PHE A 13 7.93 8.31 6.05
N ASP A 14 9.24 8.48 5.93
CA ASP A 14 9.93 8.23 4.67
C ASP A 14 9.92 6.73 4.36
N GLY A 15 9.81 6.39 3.08
CA GLY A 15 9.83 5.01 2.61
C GLY A 15 10.46 4.88 1.24
N THR A 16 10.92 3.68 0.91
CA THR A 16 11.45 3.33 -0.42
C THR A 16 10.45 2.41 -1.13
N VAL A 17 10.15 2.69 -2.40
CA VAL A 17 9.13 1.99 -3.18
C VAL A 17 9.58 1.59 -4.57
N VAL A 18 9.20 0.39 -4.98
CA VAL A 18 9.20 -0.06 -6.38
C VAL A 18 7.77 -0.05 -6.90
N GLN A 19 7.56 0.37 -8.16
CA GLN A 19 6.26 0.29 -8.82
C GLN A 19 6.38 -0.49 -10.13
N ILE A 20 5.61 -1.58 -10.22
CA ILE A 20 5.66 -2.52 -11.33
C ILE A 20 4.30 -2.61 -12.02
N LEU A 21 4.30 -2.94 -13.31
CA LEU A 21 3.13 -3.42 -14.04
C LEU A 21 3.26 -4.95 -14.12
N ALA A 22 2.33 -5.67 -13.50
CA ALA A 22 2.17 -7.10 -13.73
C ALA A 22 1.04 -7.31 -14.76
N THR A 23 1.22 -8.25 -15.68
CA THR A 23 0.19 -8.66 -16.65
C THR A 23 -0.03 -10.16 -16.59
N ALA A 24 -1.20 -10.64 -17.02
CA ALA A 24 -1.50 -12.07 -17.09
C ALA A 24 -2.50 -12.36 -18.21
N LYS A 25 -2.65 -13.64 -18.60
CA LYS A 25 -3.55 -14.05 -19.69
C LYS A 25 -5.03 -13.67 -19.46
N ASN A 26 -5.47 -13.59 -18.20
CA ASN A 26 -6.84 -13.18 -17.87
C ASN A 26 -6.91 -12.55 -16.47
N GLN A 27 -8.04 -11.90 -16.20
CA GLN A 27 -8.30 -11.16 -14.96
C GLN A 27 -8.18 -12.03 -13.70
N LYS A 28 -8.64 -13.29 -13.72
CA LYS A 28 -8.59 -14.19 -12.56
C LYS A 28 -7.14 -14.50 -12.14
N LEU A 29 -6.26 -14.72 -13.10
CA LEU A 29 -4.83 -14.95 -12.83
C LEU A 29 -4.18 -13.65 -12.35
N LEU A 30 -4.51 -12.53 -12.99
CA LEU A 30 -4.00 -11.21 -12.62
C LEU A 30 -4.35 -10.85 -11.16
N GLU A 31 -5.60 -11.06 -10.76
CA GLU A 31 -6.06 -10.84 -9.38
C GLU A 31 -5.31 -11.71 -8.38
N ARG A 32 -5.09 -12.99 -8.71
CA ARG A 32 -4.30 -13.88 -7.85
C ARG A 32 -2.88 -13.36 -7.66
N ALA A 33 -2.22 -12.91 -8.73
CA ALA A 33 -0.87 -12.34 -8.65
C ALA A 33 -0.85 -11.02 -7.85
N ALA A 34 -1.80 -10.12 -8.13
CA ALA A 34 -1.95 -8.85 -7.44
C ALA A 34 -2.10 -9.03 -5.93
N TYR A 35 -3.08 -9.83 -5.51
CA TYR A 35 -3.35 -10.06 -4.09
C TYR A 35 -2.23 -10.82 -3.39
N SER A 36 -1.58 -11.79 -4.05
CA SER A 36 -0.44 -12.50 -3.44
C SER A 36 0.76 -11.57 -3.23
N PHE A 37 1.04 -10.70 -4.21
CA PHE A 37 2.13 -9.74 -4.13
C PHE A 37 1.88 -8.68 -3.05
N SER A 38 0.65 -8.18 -2.94
CA SER A 38 0.27 -7.12 -2.01
C SER A 38 -0.17 -7.62 -0.62
N ALA A 39 -0.16 -8.93 -0.37
CA ALA A 39 -0.67 -9.50 0.87
C ALA A 39 0.16 -9.12 2.10
N LEU A 40 -0.52 -9.05 3.25
CA LEU A 40 0.05 -8.92 4.59
C LEU A 40 1.02 -7.74 4.75
N PRO A 41 0.49 -6.57 5.15
CA PRO A 41 1.32 -5.45 5.54
C PRO A 41 2.20 -5.80 6.75
N SER A 42 3.52 -5.61 6.66
CA SER A 42 4.45 -6.11 7.68
C SER A 42 5.69 -5.23 7.90
N THR A 43 5.65 -3.95 7.54
CA THR A 43 6.82 -3.06 7.73
C THR A 43 7.19 -2.86 9.19
N VAL A 44 6.21 -2.92 10.11
CA VAL A 44 6.45 -2.91 11.56
C VAL A 44 7.40 -4.02 12.02
N PHE A 45 7.45 -5.14 11.29
CA PHE A 45 8.33 -6.27 11.56
C PHE A 45 9.62 -6.25 10.71
N GLY A 46 9.92 -5.12 10.06
CA GLY A 46 11.06 -4.98 9.16
C GLY A 46 10.89 -5.68 7.81
N ASP A 47 9.68 -6.12 7.45
CA ASP A 47 9.36 -6.68 6.14
C ASP A 47 8.86 -5.58 5.18
N ALA A 48 7.89 -5.87 4.32
CA ALA A 48 7.35 -4.94 3.34
C ALA A 48 5.83 -4.78 3.44
N GLU A 49 5.31 -3.73 2.81
CA GLU A 49 3.88 -3.54 2.57
C GLU A 49 3.64 -3.35 1.08
N GLY A 50 2.64 -4.03 0.53
CA GLY A 50 2.28 -3.90 -0.87
C GLY A 50 0.87 -3.38 -1.06
N GLY A 51 0.56 -2.94 -2.27
CA GLY A 51 -0.79 -2.50 -2.62
C GLY A 51 -1.00 -2.35 -4.11
N ILE A 52 -2.27 -2.34 -4.50
CA ILE A 52 -2.70 -2.10 -5.87
C ILE A 52 -2.84 -0.60 -6.09
N VAL A 53 -2.13 -0.07 -7.08
CA VAL A 53 -2.27 1.33 -7.52
C VAL A 53 -3.48 1.46 -8.44
N ARG A 54 -3.58 0.60 -9.46
CA ARG A 54 -4.70 0.57 -10.42
C ARG A 54 -4.72 -0.71 -11.25
N TRP A 55 -5.90 -1.02 -11.79
CA TRP A 55 -6.07 -1.98 -12.88
C TRP A 55 -5.85 -1.28 -14.23
N VAL A 56 -5.33 -2.02 -15.21
CA VAL A 56 -4.97 -1.52 -16.54
C VAL A 56 -5.61 -2.41 -17.60
N SER A 57 -6.32 -1.78 -18.55
CA SER A 57 -6.94 -2.51 -19.66
C SER A 57 -5.88 -3.02 -20.64
N PRO A 58 -6.15 -4.12 -21.37
CA PRO A 58 -5.17 -4.72 -22.28
C PRO A 58 -4.56 -3.73 -23.29
N GLU A 59 -5.35 -2.79 -23.80
CA GLU A 59 -4.93 -1.84 -24.84
C GLU A 59 -3.91 -0.80 -24.34
N LYS A 60 -3.68 -0.75 -23.03
CA LYS A 60 -2.74 0.17 -22.37
C LYS A 60 -1.52 -0.55 -21.79
N THR A 61 -1.45 -1.88 -21.89
CA THR A 61 -0.30 -2.65 -21.45
C THR A 61 0.64 -2.93 -22.60
N VAL A 62 1.92 -3.15 -22.28
CA VAL A 62 2.99 -3.30 -23.27
C VAL A 62 2.84 -4.57 -24.11
N ASP A 63 2.17 -5.58 -23.57
CA ASP A 63 2.00 -6.91 -24.17
C ASP A 63 0.54 -7.22 -24.58
N ASN A 64 -0.35 -6.22 -24.55
CA ASN A 64 -1.77 -6.32 -24.89
C ASN A 64 -2.57 -7.33 -24.03
N ARG A 65 -2.22 -7.46 -22.74
CA ARG A 65 -2.91 -8.33 -21.78
C ARG A 65 -3.45 -7.56 -20.58
N PRO A 66 -4.47 -8.07 -19.86
CA PRO A 66 -4.92 -7.46 -18.61
C PRO A 66 -3.76 -7.19 -17.66
N GLY A 67 -3.70 -5.97 -17.11
CA GLY A 67 -2.59 -5.51 -16.29
C GLY A 67 -3.01 -4.91 -14.95
N VAL A 68 -2.08 -4.87 -14.01
CA VAL A 68 -2.24 -4.25 -12.70
C VAL A 68 -0.94 -3.56 -12.32
N VAL A 69 -1.04 -2.31 -11.88
CA VAL A 69 0.10 -1.58 -11.32
C VAL A 69 0.13 -1.81 -9.82
N LEU A 70 1.26 -2.29 -9.32
CA LEU A 70 1.49 -2.67 -7.94
C LEU A 70 2.65 -1.87 -7.37
N GLN A 71 2.57 -1.56 -6.08
CA GLN A 71 3.71 -1.03 -5.32
C GLN A 71 4.12 -2.00 -4.22
N LEU A 72 5.41 -2.00 -3.91
CA LEU A 72 5.97 -2.63 -2.72
C LEU A 72 6.86 -1.62 -2.00
N TRP A 73 6.64 -1.50 -0.69
CA TRP A 73 7.23 -0.48 0.18
C TRP A 73 8.03 -1.11 1.31
N VAL A 74 9.12 -0.45 1.68
CA VAL A 74 9.82 -0.66 2.95
C VAL A 74 10.06 0.70 3.62
N THR A 75 10.17 0.71 4.95
CA THR A 75 10.45 1.91 5.71
C THR A 75 11.87 2.43 5.47
N ASP A 76 12.06 3.73 5.71
CA ASP A 76 13.31 4.47 5.53
C ASP A 76 13.74 4.62 4.06
N THR A 77 14.83 5.37 3.87
CA THR A 77 15.46 5.64 2.57
C THR A 77 16.95 5.27 2.58
N GLY A 78 17.58 5.36 1.41
CA GLY A 78 19.01 5.12 1.26
C GLY A 78 19.38 3.64 1.22
N LYS A 79 20.68 3.35 1.24
CA LYS A 79 21.20 2.04 0.82
C LYS A 79 20.63 0.85 1.59
N LYS A 80 20.46 0.95 2.91
CA LYS A 80 19.88 -0.13 3.73
C LYS A 80 18.43 -0.42 3.37
N ALA A 81 17.63 0.63 3.15
CA ALA A 81 16.24 0.48 2.72
C ALA A 81 16.16 -0.10 1.30
N GLN A 82 17.06 0.32 0.40
CA GLN A 82 17.17 -0.24 -0.95
C GLN A 82 17.51 -1.74 -0.94
N ASP A 83 18.48 -2.15 -0.12
CA ASP A 83 18.85 -3.58 0.01
C ASP A 83 17.70 -4.40 0.61
N ASN A 84 16.98 -3.83 1.59
CA ASN A 84 15.77 -4.46 2.14
C ASN A 84 14.69 -4.60 1.06
N LEU A 85 14.36 -3.51 0.35
CA LEU A 85 13.37 -3.52 -0.72
C LEU A 85 13.72 -4.54 -1.81
N TYR A 86 14.99 -4.65 -2.19
CA TYR A 86 15.45 -5.63 -3.17
C TYR A 86 15.22 -7.08 -2.70
N ASP A 87 15.59 -7.41 -1.45
CA ASP A 87 15.29 -8.73 -0.88
C ASP A 87 13.78 -9.02 -0.85
N LYS A 88 12.97 -8.05 -0.39
CA LYS A 88 11.52 -8.21 -0.28
C LYS A 88 10.85 -8.34 -1.63
N LEU A 89 11.25 -7.53 -2.60
CA LEU A 89 10.80 -7.60 -3.98
C LEU A 89 11.03 -9.00 -4.56
N GLY A 90 12.22 -9.58 -4.36
CA GLY A 90 12.52 -10.93 -4.85
C GLY A 90 11.65 -12.01 -4.23
N ARG A 91 11.38 -11.93 -2.92
CA ARG A 91 10.47 -12.86 -2.24
C ARG A 91 9.04 -12.75 -2.81
N ARG A 92 8.51 -11.53 -2.92
CA ARG A 92 7.15 -11.27 -3.43
C ARG A 92 7.02 -11.60 -4.92
N MET A 93 8.04 -11.34 -5.72
CA MET A 93 8.09 -11.70 -7.14
C MET A 93 8.06 -13.21 -7.33
N ARG A 94 8.98 -13.93 -6.67
CA ARG A 94 9.12 -15.39 -6.80
C ARG A 94 7.89 -16.15 -6.29
N GLN A 95 7.31 -15.73 -5.16
CA GLN A 95 6.23 -16.46 -4.50
C GLN A 95 4.83 -15.92 -4.79
N GLY A 96 4.72 -14.67 -5.26
CA GLY A 96 3.44 -14.01 -5.51
C GLY A 96 3.10 -13.83 -7.00
N ILE A 97 4.12 -13.67 -7.86
CA ILE A 97 3.90 -13.40 -9.29
C ILE A 97 4.36 -14.57 -10.14
N LEU A 98 5.65 -14.95 -10.11
CA LEU A 98 6.23 -15.99 -10.98
C LEU A 98 5.47 -17.31 -10.94
N VAL A 99 5.01 -17.72 -9.77
CA VAL A 99 4.25 -18.97 -9.56
C VAL A 99 2.81 -18.92 -10.10
N VAL A 100 2.31 -17.75 -10.46
CA VAL A 100 0.99 -17.59 -11.08
C VAL A 100 1.14 -17.76 -12.59
N PRO A 101 0.39 -18.68 -13.22
CA PRO A 101 0.55 -18.96 -14.65
C PRO A 101 0.44 -17.71 -15.50
N THR A 102 1.22 -17.67 -16.58
CA THR A 102 1.19 -16.63 -17.61
C THR A 102 1.59 -15.23 -17.16
N THR A 103 2.06 -14.99 -15.93
CA THR A 103 2.40 -13.61 -15.54
C THR A 103 3.63 -13.09 -16.29
N ALA A 104 3.66 -11.78 -16.54
CA ALA A 104 4.89 -11.04 -16.87
C ALA A 104 4.96 -9.76 -16.04
N VAL A 105 6.16 -9.20 -15.89
CA VAL A 105 6.39 -7.98 -15.09
C VAL A 105 7.22 -6.96 -15.86
N PHE A 106 6.76 -5.72 -15.83
CA PHE A 106 7.38 -4.58 -16.50
C PHE A 106 7.57 -3.43 -15.51
N ASN A 107 8.55 -2.58 -15.79
CA ASN A 107 8.75 -1.35 -15.07
C ASN A 107 7.57 -0.39 -15.31
N SER A 108 7.02 0.17 -14.23
CA SER A 108 5.91 1.13 -14.27
C SER A 108 6.22 2.41 -13.50
N LEU A 109 7.50 2.69 -13.25
CA LEU A 109 7.96 3.90 -12.57
C LEU A 109 9.01 4.64 -13.40
N GLU A 110 8.87 5.96 -13.50
CA GLU A 110 9.93 6.82 -13.99
C GLU A 110 10.85 7.20 -12.83
N SER A 111 12.08 6.71 -12.83
CA SER A 111 13.11 7.04 -11.85
C SER A 111 14.49 6.85 -12.46
N LYS A 112 15.50 7.48 -11.86
CA LYS A 112 16.92 7.24 -12.18
C LYS A 112 17.50 6.06 -11.39
N ASN A 113 16.84 5.65 -10.32
CA ASN A 113 17.27 4.55 -9.49
C ASN A 113 16.61 3.26 -9.96
N THR A 114 17.42 2.24 -10.21
CA THR A 114 16.94 0.94 -10.71
C THR A 114 17.55 -0.21 -9.93
N PHE A 115 16.80 -1.30 -9.85
CA PHE A 115 17.29 -2.62 -9.52
C PHE A 115 17.50 -3.44 -10.79
N GLU A 116 18.60 -4.18 -10.86
CA GLU A 116 18.82 -5.19 -11.90
C GLU A 116 18.32 -6.54 -11.37
N MET A 117 17.46 -7.19 -12.14
CA MET A 117 16.61 -8.28 -11.64
C MET A 117 17.19 -9.69 -11.85
N MET A 118 18.36 -9.81 -12.51
CA MET A 118 18.98 -11.11 -12.79
C MET A 118 19.31 -11.86 -11.49
N ASN A 119 20.03 -11.20 -10.59
CA ASN A 119 20.39 -11.75 -9.26
C ASN A 119 19.20 -11.79 -8.27
N ASN A 120 18.04 -11.27 -8.66
CA ASN A 120 16.85 -11.23 -7.82
C ASN A 120 15.88 -12.37 -8.13
N VAL A 121 15.38 -12.41 -9.36
CA VAL A 121 14.39 -13.39 -9.82
C VAL A 121 14.86 -14.10 -11.09
N GLY A 122 15.76 -13.52 -11.88
CA GLY A 122 16.24 -14.09 -13.14
C GLY A 122 16.82 -15.49 -12.97
N HIS A 123 17.72 -15.68 -12.00
CA HIS A 123 18.34 -16.98 -11.70
C HIS A 123 17.37 -18.06 -11.16
N CYS A 124 16.06 -17.79 -11.09
CA CYS A 124 15.08 -18.87 -10.96
C CYS A 124 15.11 -19.85 -12.15
N GLY A 125 15.74 -19.46 -13.26
CA GLY A 125 16.00 -20.33 -14.40
C GLY A 125 17.18 -21.27 -14.24
N ASP A 126 17.93 -21.20 -13.12
CA ASP A 126 19.08 -22.08 -12.83
C ASP A 126 20.17 -22.08 -13.92
N GLY A 127 20.42 -20.92 -14.52
CA GLY A 127 21.40 -20.74 -15.60
C GLY A 127 20.85 -21.01 -17.01
N TYR A 128 19.56 -21.35 -17.11
CA TYR A 128 18.85 -21.47 -18.40
C TYR A 128 18.07 -20.20 -18.76
N GLU A 129 18.04 -19.18 -17.88
CA GLU A 129 17.49 -17.88 -18.21
C GLU A 129 18.30 -17.14 -19.29
N GLU A 130 17.60 -16.36 -20.12
CA GLU A 130 18.20 -15.57 -21.20
C GLU A 130 17.70 -14.14 -21.20
N ILE A 131 18.48 -13.23 -21.79
CA ILE A 131 18.04 -11.85 -22.06
C ILE A 131 17.40 -11.81 -23.45
N LYS A 132 16.19 -11.25 -23.52
CA LYS A 132 15.44 -10.99 -24.76
C LYS A 132 15.17 -9.52 -24.93
N GLU A 133 15.22 -9.04 -26.17
CA GLU A 133 14.68 -7.74 -26.54
C GLU A 133 13.28 -7.94 -27.14
N GLU A 134 12.25 -7.59 -26.37
CA GLU A 134 10.85 -7.66 -26.80
C GLU A 134 10.09 -6.42 -26.30
N TYR A 135 9.10 -5.95 -27.06
CA TYR A 135 8.30 -4.75 -26.72
C TYR A 135 9.15 -3.49 -26.47
N ASP A 136 10.27 -3.36 -27.18
CA ASP A 136 11.28 -2.31 -26.98
C ASP A 136 11.85 -2.27 -25.55
N ARG A 137 11.91 -3.44 -24.89
CA ARG A 137 12.41 -3.62 -23.52
C ARG A 137 13.39 -4.79 -23.45
N GLU A 138 14.34 -4.68 -22.53
CA GLU A 138 15.23 -5.78 -22.17
C GLU A 138 14.57 -6.63 -21.09
N LEU A 139 14.19 -7.85 -21.43
CA LEU A 139 13.49 -8.78 -20.56
C LEU A 139 14.41 -9.95 -20.19
N ILE A 140 14.33 -10.38 -18.94
CA ILE A 140 14.85 -11.68 -18.51
C ILE A 140 13.74 -12.71 -18.75
N SER A 141 14.05 -13.70 -19.58
CA SER A 141 13.20 -14.84 -19.90
C SER A 141 13.60 -16.02 -19.02
N VAL A 142 12.73 -16.39 -18.07
CA VAL A 142 12.98 -17.46 -17.11
C VAL A 142 12.18 -18.71 -17.52
N PRO A 143 12.84 -19.81 -17.93
CA PRO A 143 12.16 -21.05 -18.28
C PRO A 143 11.38 -21.63 -17.09
N ILE A 144 10.13 -22.03 -17.30
CA ILE A 144 9.27 -22.63 -16.27
C ILE A 144 8.47 -23.82 -16.83
N MET A 145 7.92 -24.66 -15.95
CA MET A 145 7.20 -25.89 -16.32
C MET A 145 5.93 -25.68 -17.17
N MET A 146 5.36 -24.47 -17.19
CA MET A 146 4.06 -24.18 -17.81
C MET A 146 4.13 -24.10 -19.36
N GLY A 147 5.26 -24.45 -19.96
CA GLY A 147 5.44 -24.47 -21.43
C GLY A 147 5.54 -23.08 -22.08
N HIS A 148 5.73 -22.05 -21.26
CA HIS A 148 6.09 -20.69 -21.65
C HIS A 148 7.08 -20.15 -20.61
N ASP A 149 7.83 -19.11 -20.93
CA ASP A 149 8.76 -18.49 -19.97
C ASP A 149 8.03 -17.47 -19.09
N PHE A 150 8.54 -17.24 -17.89
CA PHE A 150 8.21 -16.07 -17.09
C PHE A 150 9.08 -14.89 -17.56
N LEU A 151 8.44 -13.78 -17.95
CA LEU A 151 9.14 -12.59 -18.42
C LEU A 151 9.15 -11.51 -17.33
N VAL A 152 10.32 -10.94 -17.07
CA VAL A 152 10.48 -9.79 -16.18
C VAL A 152 11.44 -8.80 -16.79
N GLU A 153 11.08 -7.52 -16.86
CA GLU A 153 11.97 -6.47 -17.32
C GLU A 153 13.25 -6.44 -16.47
N ARG A 154 14.40 -6.40 -17.12
CA ARG A 154 15.71 -6.53 -16.47
C ARG A 154 15.95 -5.44 -15.43
N TYR A 155 15.41 -4.25 -15.68
CA TYR A 155 15.56 -3.08 -14.82
C TYR A 155 14.20 -2.64 -14.29
N LEU A 156 14.03 -2.67 -12.97
CA LEU A 156 12.83 -2.15 -12.29
C LEU A 156 13.20 -0.93 -11.47
N ASN A 157 12.49 0.16 -11.71
CA ASN A 157 12.77 1.43 -11.06
C ASN A 157 12.16 1.51 -9.66
N PHE A 158 12.87 2.22 -8.78
CA PHE A 158 12.40 2.53 -7.44
C PHE A 158 12.61 4.03 -7.11
N THR A 159 11.90 4.54 -6.12
CA THR A 159 12.03 5.91 -5.62
C THR A 159 11.81 5.97 -4.12
N ASP A 160 12.20 7.07 -3.49
CA ASP A 160 11.74 7.40 -2.15
C ASP A 160 10.32 8.00 -2.23
N GLY A 161 9.54 7.85 -1.17
CA GLY A 161 8.16 8.32 -1.05
C GLY A 161 7.72 8.43 0.41
N ILE A 162 6.41 8.54 0.63
CA ILE A 162 5.80 8.79 1.93
C ILE A 162 4.89 7.62 2.32
N MET A 163 5.09 7.08 3.52
CA MET A 163 4.31 5.98 4.08
C MET A 163 3.51 6.43 5.31
N GLY A 164 2.33 5.86 5.51
CA GLY A 164 1.58 6.05 6.76
C GLY A 164 0.72 7.31 6.85
N GLY A 165 0.49 8.02 5.74
CA GLY A 165 -0.60 8.99 5.70
C GLY A 165 -1.91 8.28 6.04
N ASN A 166 -2.81 8.88 6.80
CA ASN A 166 -3.98 8.14 7.26
C ASN A 166 -5.21 9.02 7.52
N LEU A 167 -6.38 8.37 7.53
CA LEU A 167 -7.67 8.95 7.92
C LEU A 167 -8.39 8.01 8.86
N TRP A 168 -9.02 8.56 9.89
CA TRP A 168 -9.89 7.84 10.82
C TRP A 168 -11.33 8.31 10.65
N PHE A 169 -12.26 7.36 10.52
CA PHE A 169 -13.68 7.64 10.33
C PHE A 169 -14.48 7.19 11.55
N PHE A 170 -14.99 8.13 12.34
CA PHE A 170 -15.76 7.83 13.53
C PHE A 170 -17.23 7.67 13.16
N CYS A 171 -17.72 6.44 13.28
CA CYS A 171 -19.02 6.01 12.77
C CYS A 171 -19.94 5.46 13.86
N GLU A 172 -21.26 5.64 13.70
CA GLU A 172 -22.31 5.19 14.63
C GLU A 172 -22.53 3.67 14.63
N SER A 173 -22.02 2.96 13.62
CA SER A 173 -22.12 1.52 13.47
C SER A 173 -20.92 0.95 12.73
N VAL A 174 -20.72 -0.37 12.84
CA VAL A 174 -19.73 -1.09 12.02
C VAL A 174 -20.06 -0.95 10.54
N ASP A 175 -21.34 -1.05 10.16
CA ASP A 175 -21.77 -0.92 8.75
C ASP A 175 -21.44 0.45 8.15
N SER A 176 -21.63 1.54 8.91
CA SER A 176 -21.26 2.89 8.45
C SER A 176 -19.74 3.06 8.40
N GLY A 177 -18.99 2.41 9.30
CA GLY A 177 -17.54 2.30 9.23
C GLY A 177 -17.06 1.60 7.95
N LEU A 178 -17.60 0.41 7.65
CA LEU A 178 -17.27 -0.35 6.45
C LEU A 178 -17.61 0.45 5.19
N LYS A 179 -18.81 1.01 5.09
CA LYS A 179 -19.24 1.82 3.94
C LYS A 179 -18.32 3.02 3.71
N ALA A 180 -17.95 3.77 4.75
CA ALA A 180 -17.02 4.89 4.63
C ALA A 180 -15.63 4.41 4.18
N GLY A 181 -15.14 3.31 4.76
CA GLY A 181 -13.84 2.73 4.40
C GLY A 181 -13.79 2.24 2.95
N GLU A 182 -14.82 1.55 2.47
CA GLU A 182 -14.93 1.05 1.09
C GLU A 182 -14.89 2.22 0.09
N ILE A 183 -15.71 3.24 0.31
CA ILE A 183 -15.74 4.44 -0.54
C ILE A 183 -14.37 5.14 -0.57
N ALA A 184 -13.69 5.23 0.57
CA ALA A 184 -12.36 5.82 0.65
C ALA A 184 -11.33 5.00 -0.14
N VAL A 185 -11.27 3.68 0.07
CA VAL A 185 -10.35 2.77 -0.63
C VAL A 185 -10.58 2.82 -2.15
N GLU A 186 -11.84 2.71 -2.60
CA GLU A 186 -12.20 2.80 -4.02
C GLU A 186 -11.85 4.16 -4.64
N THR A 187 -11.93 5.22 -3.85
CA THR A 187 -11.55 6.57 -4.29
C THR A 187 -10.03 6.70 -4.44
N ILE A 188 -9.27 6.16 -3.48
CA ILE A 188 -7.80 6.18 -3.52
C ILE A 188 -7.25 5.32 -4.66
N LEU A 189 -7.89 4.19 -4.97
CA LEU A 189 -7.55 3.32 -6.11
C LEU A 189 -7.59 4.05 -7.49
N LYS A 190 -8.22 5.23 -7.56
CA LYS A 190 -8.28 6.07 -8.77
C LYS A 190 -7.12 7.08 -8.84
N ILE A 191 -6.23 7.10 -7.86
CA ILE A 191 -5.14 8.07 -7.73
C ILE A 191 -3.83 7.36 -8.03
N ASP A 192 -3.25 7.66 -9.19
CA ASP A 192 -1.95 7.11 -9.55
C ASP A 192 -0.87 7.49 -8.53
N GLY A 193 0.00 6.53 -8.23
CA GLY A 193 1.08 6.66 -7.27
C GLY A 193 0.69 6.49 -5.81
N ALA A 194 -0.57 6.22 -5.47
CA ALA A 194 -1.03 5.93 -4.11
C ALA A 194 -1.50 4.48 -3.95
N ILE A 195 -1.35 3.91 -2.75
CA ILE A 195 -1.94 2.62 -2.35
C ILE A 195 -2.55 2.70 -0.96
N THR A 196 -3.45 1.77 -0.66
CA THR A 196 -3.92 1.47 0.70
C THR A 196 -3.43 0.09 1.14
N SER A 197 -2.33 0.01 1.91
CA SER A 197 -1.68 -1.27 2.24
C SER A 197 -2.59 -2.21 3.05
N PHE A 198 -3.41 -1.66 3.95
CA PHE A 198 -4.34 -2.42 4.79
C PHE A 198 -5.77 -2.50 4.21
N ASN A 199 -6.05 -1.84 3.08
CA ASN A 199 -7.42 -1.42 2.71
C ASN A 199 -8.10 -0.70 3.89
N ILE A 200 -9.05 -1.36 4.56
CA ILE A 200 -9.71 -0.87 5.77
C ILE A 200 -9.02 -1.51 6.97
N CYS A 201 -8.22 -0.74 7.70
CA CYS A 201 -7.59 -1.18 8.93
C CYS A 201 -8.61 -1.16 10.07
N SER A 202 -8.89 -2.33 10.65
CA SER A 202 -9.78 -2.49 11.80
C SER A 202 -9.08 -2.33 13.15
N ALA A 203 -7.75 -2.34 13.16
CA ALA A 203 -6.93 -2.45 14.35
C ALA A 203 -5.85 -1.36 14.39
N GLY A 204 -6.26 -0.12 14.63
CA GLY A 204 -5.33 0.97 14.94
C GLY A 204 -4.47 0.61 16.14
N SER A 205 -3.18 0.91 16.06
CA SER A 205 -2.18 0.55 17.08
C SER A 205 -1.60 1.78 17.79
N LYS A 206 -0.94 1.55 18.92
CA LYS A 206 -0.15 2.54 19.65
C LYS A 206 1.22 1.94 19.99
N VAL A 207 2.20 2.79 20.23
CA VAL A 207 3.58 2.38 20.55
C VAL A 207 3.70 1.97 22.01
N GLU A 208 2.98 2.64 22.92
CA GLU A 208 2.96 2.29 24.33
C GLU A 208 2.36 0.89 24.52
N THR A 209 3.11 -0.01 25.15
CA THR A 209 2.67 -1.40 25.28
C THR A 209 3.20 -2.05 26.55
N ASN A 210 2.38 -2.94 27.13
CA ASN A 210 2.80 -3.84 28.21
C ASN A 210 3.48 -5.10 27.66
N TYR A 211 3.43 -5.31 26.33
CA TYR A 211 3.92 -6.49 25.63
C TYR A 211 4.85 -6.07 24.49
N PRO A 212 6.09 -5.61 24.79
CA PRO A 212 7.02 -5.12 23.77
C PRO A 212 7.45 -6.20 22.76
N GLU A 213 7.38 -7.47 23.12
CA GLU A 213 7.81 -8.61 22.31
C GLU A 213 6.94 -8.89 21.08
N ILE A 214 5.68 -8.42 21.08
CA ILE A 214 4.75 -8.58 19.94
C ILE A 214 4.67 -7.34 19.05
N GLY A 215 5.30 -6.24 19.45
CA GLY A 215 5.22 -4.95 18.77
C GLY A 215 4.05 -4.06 19.22
N PRO A 216 3.65 -3.08 18.39
CA PRO A 216 2.55 -2.17 18.66
C PRO A 216 1.26 -2.91 19.00
N THR A 217 0.61 -2.51 20.09
CA THR A 217 -0.65 -3.13 20.54
C THR A 217 -1.83 -2.22 20.24
N THR A 218 -3.05 -2.74 20.41
CA THR A 218 -4.29 -1.98 20.16
C THR A 218 -4.26 -0.59 20.79
N ASN A 219 -4.76 0.39 20.05
CA ASN A 219 -4.95 1.74 20.53
C ASN A 219 -6.21 1.83 21.42
N HIS A 220 -6.11 1.23 22.61
CA HIS A 220 -7.24 1.04 23.54
C HIS A 220 -8.05 2.31 23.85
N TRP A 221 -7.43 3.49 23.86
CA TRP A 221 -8.12 4.78 24.03
C TRP A 221 -9.22 5.00 22.98
N TYR A 222 -9.05 4.46 21.78
CA TYR A 222 -9.98 4.58 20.67
C TYR A 222 -10.78 3.28 20.41
N CYS A 223 -10.78 2.32 21.33
CA CYS A 223 -11.59 1.10 21.19
C CYS A 223 -13.03 1.34 21.66
N PRO A 224 -14.05 1.31 20.77
CA PRO A 224 -15.43 1.59 21.18
C PRO A 224 -15.99 0.62 22.22
N THR A 225 -15.49 -0.63 22.24
CA THR A 225 -15.87 -1.65 23.22
C THR A 225 -15.34 -1.37 24.63
N LEU A 226 -14.27 -0.57 24.76
CA LEU A 226 -13.66 -0.20 26.04
C LEU A 226 -14.15 1.15 26.57
N LYS A 227 -14.96 1.89 25.80
CA LYS A 227 -15.35 3.27 26.12
C LYS A 227 -15.87 3.47 27.54
N ASN A 228 -16.69 2.54 28.04
CA ASN A 228 -17.26 2.61 29.40
C ASN A 228 -16.50 1.74 30.43
N GLN A 229 -15.35 1.19 30.03
CA GLN A 229 -14.52 0.29 30.85
C GLN A 229 -13.19 0.94 31.27
N ILE A 230 -12.79 2.04 30.63
CA ILE A 230 -11.56 2.78 30.93
C ILE A 230 -11.87 4.27 31.09
N ASP A 231 -11.18 4.93 32.02
CA ASP A 231 -11.45 6.33 32.37
C ASP A 231 -10.92 7.34 31.34
N ASP A 232 -9.89 6.95 30.59
CA ASP A 232 -9.18 7.80 29.61
C ASP A 232 -9.58 7.51 28.16
N SER A 233 -10.78 6.97 27.94
CA SER A 233 -11.30 6.74 26.60
C SER A 233 -11.41 8.05 25.81
N LYS A 234 -10.95 7.99 24.56
CA LYS A 234 -11.04 9.06 23.57
C LYS A 234 -12.18 8.83 22.56
N VAL A 235 -13.01 7.81 22.77
CA VAL A 235 -14.15 7.50 21.88
C VAL A 235 -15.33 8.43 22.21
N PRO A 236 -15.78 9.29 21.27
CA PRO A 236 -16.88 10.21 21.52
C PRO A 236 -18.24 9.51 21.75
N GLU A 237 -19.23 10.28 22.22
CA GLU A 237 -20.60 9.78 22.39
C GLU A 237 -21.21 9.31 21.06
N GLY A 238 -21.94 8.18 21.10
CA GLY A 238 -22.58 7.60 19.92
C GLY A 238 -21.67 6.84 18.93
N ILE A 239 -20.34 6.92 19.04
CA ILE A 239 -19.42 6.23 18.13
C ILE A 239 -19.26 4.76 18.51
N LYS A 240 -19.38 3.88 17.51
CA LYS A 240 -19.28 2.41 17.67
C LYS A 240 -18.25 1.76 16.74
N SER A 241 -17.72 2.48 15.76
CA SER A 241 -16.69 1.99 14.84
C SER A 241 -15.75 3.11 14.43
N ILE A 242 -14.45 2.82 14.36
CA ILE A 242 -13.41 3.76 13.93
C ILE A 242 -12.42 3.02 13.01
N PRO A 243 -12.77 2.74 11.75
CA PRO A 243 -11.81 2.23 10.78
C PRO A 243 -10.76 3.29 10.44
N GLU A 244 -9.56 2.79 10.14
CA GLU A 244 -8.43 3.57 9.67
C GLU A 244 -8.11 3.23 8.20
N ILE A 245 -7.87 4.25 7.39
CA ILE A 245 -7.36 4.09 6.02
C ILE A 245 -5.91 4.56 6.00
N VAL A 246 -4.97 3.63 5.86
CA VAL A 246 -3.53 3.91 5.73
C VAL A 246 -3.19 4.06 4.25
N ILE A 247 -2.42 5.10 3.92
CA ILE A 247 -2.11 5.56 2.58
C ILE A 247 -0.59 5.72 2.45
N ASN A 248 0.00 5.00 1.51
CA ASN A 248 1.34 5.26 1.04
C ASN A 248 1.27 5.93 -0.33
N GLY A 249 2.23 6.80 -0.64
CA GLY A 249 2.28 7.47 -1.93
C GLY A 249 3.70 7.87 -2.32
N ILE A 250 4.00 7.80 -3.63
CA ILE A 250 5.33 8.11 -4.19
C ILE A 250 5.76 9.58 -3.98
N SER A 251 4.88 10.43 -3.46
CA SER A 251 5.21 11.78 -2.99
C SER A 251 4.22 12.25 -1.92
N LEU A 252 4.63 13.25 -1.13
CA LEU A 252 3.77 13.91 -0.15
C LEU A 252 2.50 14.50 -0.78
N GLU A 253 2.62 15.07 -1.97
CA GLU A 253 1.48 15.68 -2.68
C GLU A 253 0.46 14.63 -3.13
N ILE A 254 0.92 13.44 -3.50
CA ILE A 254 0.02 12.32 -3.80
C ILE A 254 -0.70 11.82 -2.55
N VAL A 255 0.00 11.72 -1.41
CA VAL A 255 -0.63 11.34 -0.13
C VAL A 255 -1.69 12.37 0.27
N LYS A 256 -1.38 13.67 0.23
CA LYS A 256 -2.37 14.74 0.51
C LYS A 256 -3.56 14.68 -0.43
N LYS A 257 -3.33 14.51 -1.74
CA LYS A 257 -4.40 14.36 -2.73
C LYS A 257 -5.29 13.16 -2.41
N ALA A 258 -4.71 12.03 -2.03
CA ALA A 258 -5.44 10.83 -1.63
C ALA A 258 -6.29 11.07 -0.37
N MET A 259 -5.71 11.68 0.67
CA MET A 259 -6.45 12.07 1.88
C MET A 259 -7.61 13.02 1.57
N LYS A 260 -7.37 14.03 0.72
CA LYS A 260 -8.41 14.98 0.29
C LYS A 260 -9.56 14.29 -0.42
N LYS A 261 -9.25 13.51 -1.46
CA LYS A 261 -10.28 12.84 -2.27
C LYS A 261 -11.07 11.81 -1.48
N ALA A 262 -10.41 11.02 -0.64
CA ALA A 262 -11.09 10.10 0.26
C ALA A 262 -12.03 10.83 1.22
N THR A 263 -11.57 11.93 1.82
CA THR A 263 -12.38 12.76 2.73
C THR A 263 -13.60 13.34 2.02
N GLU A 264 -13.42 13.95 0.85
CA GLU A 264 -14.53 14.50 0.04
C GLU A 264 -15.58 13.42 -0.31
N ALA A 265 -15.14 12.21 -0.64
CA ALA A 265 -16.01 11.13 -1.09
C ALA A 265 -16.90 10.54 0.02
N VAL A 266 -16.50 10.63 1.29
CA VAL A 266 -17.22 10.01 2.40
C VAL A 266 -18.16 10.96 3.16
N LEU A 267 -18.20 12.26 2.83
CA LEU A 267 -18.95 13.27 3.60
C LEU A 267 -20.46 12.99 3.69
N ASP A 268 -21.03 12.31 2.70
CA ASP A 268 -22.46 11.98 2.63
C ASP A 268 -22.77 10.56 3.16
N VAL A 269 -21.81 9.87 3.79
CA VAL A 269 -22.05 8.55 4.37
C VAL A 269 -22.88 8.66 5.65
N ASP A 270 -24.11 8.13 5.59
CA ASP A 270 -24.96 7.99 6.76
C ASP A 270 -24.25 7.23 7.90
N GLY A 271 -24.26 7.84 9.09
CA GLY A 271 -23.61 7.29 10.28
C GLY A 271 -22.17 7.75 10.49
N LEU A 272 -21.50 8.36 9.49
CA LEU A 272 -20.22 9.04 9.70
C LEU A 272 -20.44 10.35 10.47
N LYS A 273 -19.66 10.56 11.53
CA LYS A 273 -19.77 11.76 12.37
C LYS A 273 -18.52 12.60 12.43
N ILE A 274 -17.35 11.95 12.50
CA ILE A 274 -16.08 12.66 12.66
C ILE A 274 -15.04 12.08 11.70
N ILE A 275 -14.28 12.96 11.07
CA ILE A 275 -13.06 12.61 10.34
C ILE A 275 -11.88 13.20 11.11
N SER A 276 -10.91 12.35 11.42
CA SER A 276 -9.65 12.72 12.09
C SER A 276 -8.48 11.98 11.44
N ALA A 277 -7.30 12.08 12.03
CA ALA A 277 -6.11 11.31 11.67
C ALA A 277 -5.39 10.82 12.93
N GLY A 278 -4.68 9.70 12.78
CA GLY A 278 -3.81 9.10 13.78
C GLY A 278 -2.39 9.66 13.72
N ASN A 279 -1.83 9.94 14.90
CA ASN A 279 -0.44 10.35 15.08
C ASN A 279 0.12 9.82 16.41
N PHE A 280 1.42 10.00 16.59
CA PHE A 280 2.20 9.60 17.76
C PHE A 280 2.74 10.83 18.51
N GLY A 281 2.00 11.94 18.47
CA GLY A 281 2.41 13.20 19.08
C GLY A 281 3.58 13.89 18.37
N GLY A 282 3.90 13.49 17.13
CA GLY A 282 4.98 14.07 16.35
C GLY A 282 6.37 13.66 16.82
N LYS A 283 6.49 12.46 17.39
CA LYS A 283 7.71 11.92 18.00
C LYS A 283 8.37 10.81 17.18
N LEU A 284 7.67 10.21 16.22
CA LEU A 284 8.14 9.06 15.45
C LEU A 284 8.32 9.38 13.97
N GLY A 285 7.29 9.93 13.32
CA GLY A 285 7.30 10.19 11.88
C GLY A 285 8.05 11.47 11.54
N SER A 286 8.76 11.44 10.40
CA SER A 286 9.43 12.61 9.83
C SER A 286 8.46 13.63 9.24
N HIS A 287 7.20 13.24 8.99
CA HIS A 287 6.19 14.07 8.34
C HIS A 287 4.94 14.25 9.20
N LYS A 288 4.47 15.50 9.30
CA LYS A 288 3.19 15.85 9.93
C LYS A 288 2.24 16.38 8.87
N ILE A 289 1.30 15.56 8.44
CA ILE A 289 0.32 15.90 7.40
C ILE A 289 -0.95 16.42 8.07
N TYR A 290 -0.97 17.72 8.37
CA TYR A 290 -2.14 18.36 8.99
C TYR A 290 -3.37 18.31 8.08
N LEU A 291 -4.53 17.95 8.65
CA LEU A 291 -5.79 17.85 7.89
C LEU A 291 -6.19 19.19 7.29
N LYS A 292 -6.00 20.31 8.00
CA LYS A 292 -6.21 21.66 7.44
C LYS A 292 -5.38 21.96 6.19
N ASP A 293 -4.26 21.29 5.98
CA ASP A 293 -3.38 21.54 4.84
C ASP A 293 -3.55 20.49 3.74
N ALA A 294 -3.81 19.23 4.11
CA ALA A 294 -4.10 18.17 3.16
C ALA A 294 -5.46 18.33 2.48
N LEU A 295 -6.46 18.90 3.17
CA LEU A 295 -7.84 18.97 2.68
C LEU A 295 -8.19 20.30 1.97
N LYS A 296 -7.25 21.25 1.90
CA LYS A 296 -7.40 22.50 1.13
C LYS A 296 -7.40 22.23 -0.37
#